data_AF-A0A0K8TD38-F1
#
_entry.id   AF-A0A0K8TD38-F1
#
_cell.length_a   1.000
_cell.length_b   1.000
_cell.length_c   1.000
_cell.angle_alpha   90.00
_cell.angle_beta   90.00
_cell.angle_gamma   90.00
#
_symmetry.space_group_name_H-M   'P 1'
#
loop_
_entity.id
_entity.type
_entity.pdbx_description
1 polymer ?
#
loop_
_entity_poly.entity_id
_entity_poly.type
_entity_poly.pdbx_seq_one_letter_code
_entity_poly.pdbx_strand_id
1 'polypeptide(L)'
;SNTQCVHQYRVILWKKTGAQKISLSYSPNKPMTVKQILSNFPNMEKLEKGPKEIFSPEIQKDLLLLEEQEGSVNFKFGVLYTKPGQVTDDEMLSNEFGSTDFERFLSLLGDKIRLKGWDKYRGGLDVKGDMTGKYSVYTIYEGHEIMFHVSTLLPYSKDNKQQVERKRHIGNDIVNIVFVDGSPTEMTNFNPSSIKSQFTHVFAVVSYSSEDCSYRLVVYSEESVPLFGPSLPNPSYFRSPQEFREFLLVKLINGEKATFNTPIFAQKRERTLDMLIKDLCQEHMSDSNRAQTMLN
;
A
#
# COMPACT_ATOMS: atom_id res chain seq x y z
N SER A 1 28.63 -30.50 7.87
CA SER A 1 28.23 -30.18 6.49
C SER A 1 28.84 -28.85 6.11
N ASN A 2 29.70 -28.84 5.08
CA ASN A 2 30.45 -27.67 4.61
C ASN A 2 29.50 -26.54 4.17
N THR A 3 29.38 -25.48 4.96
CA THR A 3 28.93 -24.17 4.47
C THR A 3 30.12 -23.48 3.81
N GLN A 4 30.45 -23.89 2.58
CA GLN A 4 31.32 -23.07 1.72
C GLN A 4 30.57 -21.76 1.44
N CYS A 5 31.06 -20.67 2.03
CA CYS A 5 30.55 -19.33 1.78
C CYS A 5 30.88 -18.97 0.33
N VAL A 6 29.93 -19.19 -0.58
CA VAL A 6 30.09 -18.81 -1.99
C VAL A 6 30.05 -17.28 -2.05
N HIS A 7 31.18 -16.66 -2.39
CA HIS A 7 31.23 -15.24 -2.64
C HIS A 7 30.33 -14.89 -3.83
N GLN A 8 29.60 -13.79 -3.73
CA GLN A 8 28.66 -13.34 -4.76
C GLN A 8 28.75 -11.82 -4.93
N TYR A 9 28.56 -11.35 -6.16
CA TYR A 9 28.21 -9.96 -6.42
C TYR A 9 26.72 -9.78 -6.17
N ARG A 10 26.35 -8.84 -5.31
CA ARG A 10 24.97 -8.37 -5.16
C ARG A 10 24.86 -7.01 -5.81
N VAL A 11 23.94 -6.88 -6.75
CA VAL A 11 23.86 -5.69 -7.60
C VAL A 11 22.43 -5.21 -7.65
N ILE A 12 22.25 -3.91 -7.39
CA ILE A 12 20.98 -3.22 -7.48
C ILE A 12 21.09 -2.19 -8.60
N LEU A 13 20.12 -2.19 -9.51
CA LEU A 13 19.99 -1.22 -10.58
C LEU A 13 18.67 -0.46 -10.39
N TRP A 14 18.77 0.80 -9.98
CA TRP A 14 17.61 1.69 -9.89
C TRP A 14 17.26 2.25 -11.28
N LYS A 15 16.00 2.10 -11.69
CA LYS A 15 15.46 2.62 -12.94
C LYS A 15 14.18 3.39 -12.63
N LYS A 16 13.78 4.31 -13.52
CA LYS A 16 12.46 4.96 -13.42
C LYS A 16 11.29 3.96 -13.37
N THR A 17 11.48 2.74 -13.87
CA THR A 17 10.48 1.66 -13.82
C THR A 17 10.52 0.82 -12.53
N GLY A 18 11.36 1.18 -11.56
CA GLY A 18 11.61 0.42 -10.33
C GLY A 18 13.00 -0.21 -10.25
N ALA A 19 13.47 -0.50 -9.04
CA ALA A 19 14.74 -1.17 -8.81
C ALA A 19 14.74 -2.65 -9.24
N GLN A 20 15.84 -3.09 -9.84
CA GLN A 20 16.10 -4.48 -10.22
C GLN A 20 17.29 -5.01 -9.41
N LYS A 21 17.19 -6.26 -8.94
CA LYS A 21 18.22 -6.89 -8.08
C LYS A 21 18.67 -8.20 -8.71
N ILE A 22 19.98 -8.39 -8.83
CA ILE A 22 20.59 -9.66 -9.31
C ILE A 22 21.68 -10.13 -8.34
N SER A 23 21.89 -11.44 -8.30
CA SER A 23 23.03 -12.05 -7.64
C SER A 23 23.85 -12.83 -8.68
N LEU A 24 25.15 -12.58 -8.72
CA LEU A 24 26.08 -13.22 -9.66
C LEU A 24 27.21 -13.92 -8.88
N SER A 25 27.64 -15.08 -9.36
CA SER A 25 28.75 -15.81 -8.74
C SER A 25 30.05 -15.02 -8.83
N TYR A 26 30.78 -14.91 -7.71
CA TYR A 26 32.11 -14.32 -7.67
C TYR A 26 33.18 -15.40 -7.83
N SER A 27 34.09 -15.19 -8.78
CA SER A 27 35.27 -16.03 -8.98
C SER A 27 36.54 -15.18 -8.87
N PRO A 28 37.44 -15.44 -7.90
CA PRO A 28 38.67 -14.66 -7.72
C PRO A 28 39.53 -14.58 -8.99
N ASN A 29 39.58 -15.67 -9.76
CA ASN A 29 40.37 -15.77 -10.99
C ASN A 29 39.75 -15.07 -12.20
N LYS A 30 38.50 -14.57 -12.08
CA LYS A 30 37.76 -13.94 -13.16
C LYS A 30 36.80 -12.87 -12.60
N PRO A 31 37.34 -11.75 -12.08
CA PRO A 31 36.50 -10.65 -11.63
C PRO A 31 35.71 -10.07 -12.80
N MET A 32 34.46 -9.66 -12.53
CA MET A 32 33.59 -9.07 -13.55
C MET A 32 33.75 -7.56 -13.56
N THR A 33 33.82 -6.96 -14.74
CA THR A 33 33.75 -5.51 -14.88
C THR A 33 32.30 -5.02 -14.68
N VAL A 34 32.12 -3.75 -14.33
CA VAL A 34 30.78 -3.15 -14.17
C VAL A 34 29.94 -3.33 -15.45
N LYS A 35 30.54 -3.20 -16.63
CA LYS A 35 29.85 -3.42 -17.91
C LYS A 35 29.36 -4.87 -18.07
N GLN A 36 30.19 -5.84 -17.68
CA GLN A 36 29.80 -7.26 -17.69
C GLN A 36 28.67 -7.51 -16.70
N ILE A 37 28.77 -6.96 -15.49
CA ILE A 37 27.70 -7.06 -14.49
C ILE A 37 26.39 -6.50 -15.04
N LEU A 38 26.40 -5.28 -15.58
CA LEU A 38 25.20 -4.61 -16.11
C LEU A 38 24.56 -5.38 -17.27
N SER A 39 25.34 -6.07 -18.12
CA SER A 39 24.79 -6.88 -19.21
C SER A 39 23.95 -8.10 -18.76
N ASN A 40 23.97 -8.44 -17.46
CA ASN A 40 23.12 -9.51 -16.91
C ASN A 40 21.70 -9.02 -16.55
N PHE A 41 21.42 -7.72 -16.58
CA PHE A 41 20.06 -7.23 -16.38
C PHE A 41 19.23 -7.34 -17.67
N PRO A 42 17.94 -7.71 -17.57
CA PRO A 42 17.08 -7.83 -18.74
C PRO A 42 16.84 -6.46 -19.39
N ASN A 43 16.82 -6.43 -20.72
CA ASN A 43 16.56 -5.24 -21.52
C ASN A 43 17.53 -4.07 -21.22
N MET A 44 18.78 -4.36 -20.89
CA MET A 44 19.81 -3.33 -20.79
C MET A 44 20.33 -2.92 -22.16
N GLU A 45 20.26 -1.63 -22.43
CA GLU A 45 20.88 -1.04 -23.62
C GLU A 45 22.41 -1.13 -23.52
N LYS A 46 23.06 -1.24 -24.69
CA LYS A 46 24.52 -1.24 -24.74
C LYS A 46 25.03 0.13 -24.31
N LEU A 47 25.69 0.18 -23.16
CA LEU A 47 26.38 1.38 -22.70
C LEU A 47 27.61 1.67 -23.59
N GLU A 48 27.58 2.82 -24.27
CA GLU A 48 28.72 3.33 -25.04
C GLU A 48 29.85 3.80 -24.12
N LYS A 49 29.50 4.49 -23.03
CA LYS A 49 30.42 4.93 -21.98
C LYS A 49 30.15 4.18 -20.69
N GLY A 50 31.20 3.86 -19.95
CA GLY A 50 31.08 3.26 -18.63
C GLY A 50 30.33 4.17 -17.66
N PRO A 51 29.64 3.61 -16.64
CA PRO A 51 29.02 4.41 -15.60
C PRO A 51 30.08 5.21 -14.84
N LYS A 52 29.69 6.39 -14.33
CA LYS A 52 30.55 7.20 -13.46
C LYS A 52 30.51 6.66 -12.04
N GLU A 53 31.64 6.68 -11.37
CA GLU A 53 31.73 6.34 -9.95
C GLU A 53 31.34 7.53 -9.08
N ILE A 54 30.68 7.24 -7.96
CA ILE A 54 30.30 8.21 -6.95
C ILE A 54 30.95 7.79 -5.63
N PHE A 55 31.71 8.72 -5.04
CA PHE A 55 32.45 8.49 -3.80
C PHE A 55 31.78 9.10 -2.56
N SER A 56 30.73 9.90 -2.77
CA SER A 56 29.92 10.52 -1.72
C SER A 56 29.30 9.44 -0.83
N PRO A 57 29.64 9.34 0.47
CA PRO A 57 29.02 8.37 1.37
C PRO A 57 27.53 8.66 1.61
N GLU A 58 27.11 9.91 1.45
CA GLU A 58 25.72 10.36 1.61
C GLU A 58 24.76 9.65 0.64
N ILE A 59 25.25 9.20 -0.53
CA ILE A 59 24.44 8.49 -1.52
C ILE A 59 23.76 7.24 -0.95
N GLN A 60 24.36 6.58 0.06
CA GLN A 60 23.78 5.39 0.68
C GLN A 60 22.45 5.72 1.37
N LYS A 61 22.36 6.89 2.02
CA LYS A 61 21.15 7.36 2.69
C LYS A 61 20.08 7.72 1.66
N ASP A 62 20.46 8.39 0.58
CA ASP A 62 19.51 8.82 -0.45
C ASP A 62 18.96 7.62 -1.25
N LEU A 63 19.79 6.62 -1.53
CA LEU A 63 19.36 5.36 -2.15
C LEU A 63 18.42 4.56 -1.23
N LEU A 64 18.67 4.56 0.08
CA LEU A 64 17.76 3.96 1.05
C LEU A 64 16.39 4.65 1.04
N LEU A 65 16.37 5.98 1.07
CA LEU A 65 15.13 6.76 0.96
C LEU A 65 14.41 6.48 -0.36
N LEU A 66 15.14 6.35 -1.48
CA LEU A 66 14.55 6.01 -2.79
C LEU A 66 13.90 4.62 -2.77
N GLU A 67 14.55 3.60 -2.18
CA GLU A 67 13.96 2.26 -2.02
C GLU A 67 12.73 2.27 -1.10
N GLU A 68 12.76 3.05 -0.02
CA GLU A 68 11.60 3.24 0.87
C GLU A 68 10.43 3.94 0.17
N GLN A 69 10.67 4.80 -0.83
CA GLN A 69 9.61 5.39 -1.66
C GLN A 69 9.05 4.39 -2.70
N GLU A 70 9.86 3.42 -3.15
CA GLU A 70 9.41 2.36 -4.08
C GLU A 70 8.52 1.32 -3.39
N GLY A 71 8.78 1.02 -2.11
CA GLY A 71 7.95 0.14 -1.29
C GLY A 71 6.96 0.92 -0.43
N SER A 72 5.65 0.79 -0.67
CA SER A 72 4.68 1.27 0.33
C SER A 72 4.84 0.46 1.60
N VAL A 73 5.64 0.97 2.55
CA VAL A 73 5.81 0.39 3.88
C VAL A 73 4.56 0.59 4.73
N ASN A 74 3.78 1.62 4.42
CA ASN A 74 2.58 1.98 5.15
C ASN A 74 1.36 1.92 4.22
N PHE A 75 0.22 1.52 4.78
CA PHE A 75 -1.03 1.36 4.06
C PHE A 75 -2.15 2.17 4.71
N LYS A 76 -3.10 2.57 3.88
CA LYS A 76 -4.35 3.16 4.33
C LYS A 76 -5.53 2.53 3.61
N PHE A 77 -6.51 2.10 4.38
CA PHE A 77 -7.68 1.42 3.85
C PHE A 77 -8.93 2.09 4.41
N GLY A 78 -9.90 2.41 3.55
CA GLY A 78 -11.17 2.91 4.05
C GLY A 78 -12.04 1.79 4.57
N VAL A 79 -12.89 2.11 5.54
CA VAL A 79 -13.85 1.18 6.14
C VAL A 79 -15.23 1.83 6.13
N LEU A 80 -16.09 1.31 5.26
CA LEU A 80 -17.47 1.72 5.10
C LEU A 80 -18.37 0.78 5.88
N TYR A 81 -19.36 1.35 6.57
CA TYR A 81 -20.42 0.61 7.22
C TYR A 81 -21.73 0.78 6.43
N THR A 82 -22.36 -0.35 6.10
CA THR A 82 -23.57 -0.42 5.28
C THR A 82 -24.68 -1.07 6.09
N LYS A 83 -25.77 -0.33 6.32
CA LYS A 83 -26.98 -0.85 6.96
C LYS A 83 -27.84 -1.64 5.96
N PRO A 84 -28.76 -2.48 6.44
CA PRO A 84 -29.76 -3.15 5.61
C PRO A 84 -30.45 -2.17 4.66
N GLY A 85 -30.52 -2.53 3.38
CA GLY A 85 -31.19 -1.76 2.33
C GLY A 85 -30.44 -0.54 1.76
N GLN A 86 -29.27 -0.16 2.29
CA GLN A 86 -28.47 0.93 1.72
C GLN A 86 -27.74 0.49 0.45
N VAL A 87 -27.81 1.29 -0.61
CA VAL A 87 -27.25 0.94 -1.93
C VAL A 87 -26.45 2.06 -2.60
N THR A 88 -26.36 3.23 -1.96
CA THR A 88 -25.59 4.38 -2.48
C THR A 88 -24.47 4.77 -1.52
N ASP A 89 -23.41 5.38 -2.04
CA ASP A 89 -22.30 5.88 -1.24
C ASP A 89 -22.72 6.98 -0.26
N ASP A 90 -23.58 7.90 -0.69
CA ASP A 90 -24.11 8.97 0.18
C ASP A 90 -24.85 8.41 1.41
N GLU A 91 -25.64 7.34 1.25
CA GLU A 91 -26.33 6.66 2.36
C GLU A 91 -25.34 6.01 3.33
N MET A 92 -24.37 5.25 2.81
CA MET A 92 -23.37 4.56 3.62
C MET A 92 -22.47 5.55 4.38
N LEU A 93 -22.01 6.60 3.69
CA LEU A 93 -21.17 7.65 4.28
C LEU A 93 -21.92 8.50 5.31
N SER A 94 -23.25 8.55 5.25
CA SER A 94 -24.08 9.30 6.22
C SER A 94 -24.32 8.53 7.53
N ASN A 95 -23.84 7.29 7.67
CA ASN A 95 -23.96 6.55 8.91
C ASN A 95 -23.08 7.17 10.02
N GLU A 96 -23.71 7.74 11.04
CA GLU A 96 -22.99 8.31 12.20
C GLU A 96 -22.44 7.22 13.14
N PHE A 97 -23.14 6.10 13.25
CA PHE A 97 -22.83 5.01 14.17
C PHE A 97 -22.94 3.66 13.45
N GLY A 98 -22.10 2.71 13.84
CA GLY A 98 -22.18 1.32 13.42
C GLY A 98 -22.91 0.43 14.43
N SER A 99 -23.04 -0.85 14.09
CA SER A 99 -23.59 -1.87 14.99
C SER A 99 -22.55 -2.45 15.95
N THR A 100 -23.02 -3.23 16.92
CA THR A 100 -22.14 -4.00 17.83
C THR A 100 -21.20 -4.92 17.06
N ASP A 101 -21.68 -5.56 16.00
CA ASP A 101 -20.87 -6.46 15.17
C ASP A 101 -19.85 -5.68 14.33
N PHE A 102 -20.20 -4.47 13.89
CA PHE A 102 -19.22 -3.57 13.27
C PHE A 102 -18.12 -3.13 14.24
N GLU A 103 -18.47 -2.73 15.47
CA GLU A 103 -17.45 -2.36 16.48
C GLU A 103 -16.56 -3.56 16.87
N ARG A 104 -17.13 -4.77 16.91
CA ARG A 104 -16.36 -6.02 17.08
C ARG A 104 -15.38 -6.23 15.93
N PHE A 105 -15.83 -6.00 14.69
CA PHE A 105 -14.98 -6.08 13.51
C PHE A 105 -13.86 -5.02 13.53
N LEU A 106 -14.16 -3.78 13.90
CA LEU A 106 -13.14 -2.73 14.06
C LEU A 106 -12.08 -3.11 15.09
N SER A 107 -12.51 -3.67 16.22
CA SER A 107 -11.61 -4.15 17.28
C SER A 107 -10.76 -5.35 16.83
N LEU A 108 -11.25 -6.12 15.87
CA LEU A 108 -10.49 -7.20 15.25
C LEU A 108 -9.42 -6.66 14.29
N LEU A 109 -9.70 -5.60 13.54
CA LEU A 109 -8.75 -5.01 12.59
C LEU A 109 -7.51 -4.45 13.30
N GLY A 110 -7.71 -3.70 14.38
CA GLY A 110 -6.63 -3.08 15.14
C GLY A 110 -7.09 -2.29 16.34
N ASP A 111 -6.18 -1.48 16.88
CA ASP A 111 -6.41 -0.69 18.08
C ASP A 111 -7.10 0.63 17.75
N LYS A 112 -8.08 1.01 18.58
CA LYS A 112 -8.69 2.33 18.51
C LYS A 112 -7.76 3.37 19.14
N ILE A 113 -7.19 4.25 18.32
CA ILE A 113 -6.18 5.22 18.73
C ILE A 113 -6.73 6.65 18.73
N ARG A 114 -6.19 7.51 19.60
CA ARG A 114 -6.47 8.96 19.60
C ARG A 114 -5.61 9.63 18.53
N LEU A 115 -6.22 10.40 17.64
CA LEU A 115 -5.50 11.08 16.55
C LEU A 115 -4.68 12.29 17.05
N LYS A 116 -5.22 13.08 17.97
CA LYS A 116 -4.50 14.25 18.50
C LYS A 116 -3.23 13.82 19.23
N GLY A 117 -2.08 14.28 18.75
CA GLY A 117 -0.78 13.90 19.28
C GLY A 117 -0.27 12.53 18.81
N TRP A 118 -0.92 11.89 17.83
CA TRP A 118 -0.42 10.66 17.22
C TRP A 118 0.88 10.93 16.46
N ASP A 119 1.91 10.13 16.76
CA ASP A 119 3.29 10.29 16.29
C ASP A 119 3.72 9.23 15.27
N LYS A 120 2.85 8.26 14.97
CA LYS A 120 3.08 7.21 13.96
C LYS A 120 2.41 7.53 12.62
N TYR A 121 2.38 6.56 11.69
CA TYR A 121 1.73 6.76 10.40
C TYR A 121 0.26 7.20 10.57
N ARG A 122 -0.09 8.32 9.94
CA ARG A 122 -1.39 8.99 10.11
C ARG A 122 -2.36 8.84 8.95
N GLY A 123 -1.96 8.20 7.83
CA GLY A 123 -2.85 8.00 6.67
C GLY A 123 -3.38 9.26 5.97
N GLY A 124 -2.94 10.46 6.37
CA GLY A 124 -3.50 11.73 5.90
C GLY A 124 -4.59 12.31 6.83
N LEU A 125 -4.83 11.70 7.99
CA LEU A 125 -5.69 12.23 9.04
C LEU A 125 -5.00 13.37 9.82
N ASP A 126 -5.81 14.26 10.38
CA ASP A 126 -5.37 15.36 11.23
C ASP A 126 -5.01 14.87 12.64
N VAL A 127 -3.76 15.17 13.04
CA VAL A 127 -3.21 14.82 14.35
C VAL A 127 -3.04 16.04 15.27
N LYS A 128 -3.44 17.23 14.81
CA LYS A 128 -3.26 18.50 15.55
C LYS A 128 -4.56 19.02 16.15
N GLY A 129 -5.65 19.02 15.38
CA GLY A 129 -6.87 19.80 15.66
C GLY A 129 -8.19 19.03 15.63
N ASP A 130 -8.19 17.69 15.56
CA ASP A 130 -9.38 16.83 15.45
C ASP A 130 -10.25 17.07 14.21
N MET A 131 -9.70 17.71 13.17
CA MET A 131 -10.47 18.07 11.98
C MET A 131 -10.97 16.86 11.20
N THR A 132 -10.31 15.70 11.35
CA THR A 132 -10.70 14.44 10.70
C THR A 132 -11.22 13.41 11.71
N GLY A 133 -11.84 13.89 12.80
CA GLY A 133 -12.34 13.05 13.88
C GLY A 133 -11.33 12.92 15.03
N LYS A 134 -11.79 12.33 16.14
CA LYS A 134 -10.98 12.20 17.36
C LYS A 134 -10.20 10.89 17.39
N TYR A 135 -10.74 9.83 16.81
CA TYR A 135 -10.18 8.49 16.89
C TYR A 135 -10.14 7.86 15.52
N SER A 136 -9.27 6.86 15.39
CA SER A 136 -9.21 5.98 14.23
C SER A 136 -8.89 4.56 14.68
N VAL A 137 -8.84 3.61 13.75
CA VAL A 137 -8.31 2.27 13.98
C VAL A 137 -6.95 2.15 13.30
N TYR A 138 -5.99 1.55 13.99
CA TYR A 138 -4.62 1.40 13.51
C TYR A 138 -4.04 0.04 13.92
N THR A 139 -3.17 -0.52 13.08
CA THR A 139 -2.38 -1.71 13.45
C THR A 139 -1.01 -1.68 12.79
N ILE A 140 -0.08 -2.43 13.36
CA ILE A 140 1.14 -2.86 12.66
C ILE A 140 0.95 -4.33 12.26
N TYR A 141 1.28 -4.68 11.03
CA TYR A 141 1.19 -6.06 10.53
C TYR A 141 2.43 -6.38 9.69
N GLU A 142 3.22 -7.37 10.11
CA GLU A 142 4.47 -7.78 9.44
C GLU A 142 5.38 -6.59 9.12
N GLY A 143 5.53 -5.67 10.07
CA GLY A 143 6.35 -4.45 9.93
C GLY A 143 5.70 -3.30 9.14
N HIS A 144 4.50 -3.47 8.60
CA HIS A 144 3.78 -2.43 7.87
C HIS A 144 2.79 -1.72 8.78
N GLU A 145 2.81 -0.39 8.81
CA GLU A 145 1.82 0.40 9.53
C GLU A 145 0.54 0.55 8.70
N ILE A 146 -0.63 0.33 9.30
CA ILE A 146 -1.92 0.39 8.61
C ILE A 146 -2.85 1.35 9.34
N MET A 147 -3.27 2.40 8.65
CA MET A 147 -4.28 3.35 9.13
C MET A 147 -5.62 3.08 8.46
N PHE A 148 -6.70 2.93 9.24
CA PHE A 148 -8.04 2.72 8.68
C PHE A 148 -8.84 4.02 8.65
N HIS A 149 -9.35 4.43 7.49
CA HIS A 149 -10.29 5.53 7.39
C HIS A 149 -11.72 5.03 7.66
N VAL A 150 -12.09 4.98 8.94
CA VAL A 150 -13.38 4.45 9.36
C VAL A 150 -14.48 5.50 9.19
N SER A 151 -15.44 5.23 8.31
CA SER A 151 -16.55 6.14 7.96
C SER A 151 -17.26 6.75 9.18
N THR A 152 -17.60 5.93 10.17
CA THR A 152 -18.29 6.37 11.40
C THR A 152 -17.41 7.17 12.36
N LEU A 153 -16.08 7.10 12.25
CA LEU A 153 -15.15 7.86 13.09
C LEU A 153 -14.69 9.18 12.46
N LEU A 154 -14.90 9.33 11.15
CA LEU A 154 -14.69 10.59 10.44
C LEU A 154 -15.83 11.59 10.75
N PRO A 155 -15.59 12.91 10.65
CA PRO A 155 -16.60 13.92 10.96
C PRO A 155 -17.84 13.75 10.07
N TYR A 156 -19.02 13.87 10.69
CA TYR A 156 -20.30 13.89 10.01
C TYR A 156 -20.82 15.32 9.91
N SER A 157 -21.44 15.66 8.78
CA SER A 157 -22.13 16.94 8.60
C SER A 157 -23.55 16.73 8.10
N LYS A 158 -24.56 17.11 8.90
CA LYS A 158 -25.99 16.99 8.56
C LYS A 158 -26.36 17.80 7.31
N ASP A 159 -25.69 18.92 7.11
CA ASP A 159 -25.96 19.83 6.00
C ASP A 159 -25.28 19.41 4.69
N ASN A 160 -24.40 18.39 4.74
CA ASN A 160 -23.66 17.89 3.59
C ASN A 160 -24.07 16.46 3.25
N LYS A 161 -25.12 16.29 2.43
CA LYS A 161 -25.60 14.96 2.01
C LYS A 161 -24.52 14.07 1.37
N GLN A 162 -23.56 14.67 0.67
CA GLN A 162 -22.47 13.92 0.02
C GLN A 162 -21.33 13.54 0.97
N GLN A 163 -21.35 14.03 2.21
CA GLN A 163 -20.32 13.80 3.23
C GLN A 163 -18.90 13.98 2.66
N VAL A 164 -18.67 15.10 1.98
CA VAL A 164 -17.46 15.37 1.17
C VAL A 164 -16.18 15.10 1.94
N GLU A 165 -16.09 15.46 3.23
CA GLU A 165 -14.89 15.19 4.03
C GLU A 165 -14.65 13.69 4.25
N ARG A 166 -15.70 12.90 4.52
CA ARG A 166 -15.58 11.44 4.63
C ARG A 166 -15.16 10.83 3.29
N LYS A 167 -15.80 11.29 2.21
CA LYS A 167 -15.51 10.87 0.84
C LYS A 167 -14.10 11.26 0.39
N ARG A 168 -13.56 12.39 0.85
CA ARG A 168 -12.19 12.84 0.57
C ARG A 168 -11.15 11.90 1.14
N HIS A 169 -11.41 11.24 2.27
CA HIS A 169 -10.50 10.24 2.81
C HIS A 169 -10.73 8.88 2.16
N ILE A 170 -11.92 8.29 2.36
CA ILE A 170 -12.28 6.93 1.92
C ILE A 170 -12.27 6.80 0.39
N GLY A 171 -12.80 7.80 -0.30
CA GLY A 171 -12.86 7.82 -1.76
C GLY A 171 -11.48 8.04 -2.41
N ASN A 172 -10.44 8.42 -1.66
CA ASN A 172 -9.07 8.49 -2.15
C ASN A 172 -8.22 7.28 -1.73
N ASP A 173 -8.82 6.29 -1.06
CA ASP A 173 -8.16 5.04 -0.75
C ASP A 173 -8.30 4.06 -1.91
N ILE A 174 -7.21 3.33 -2.18
CA ILE A 174 -7.14 2.36 -3.28
C ILE A 174 -7.99 1.13 -2.96
N VAL A 175 -7.95 0.70 -1.71
CA VAL A 175 -8.67 -0.46 -1.21
C VAL A 175 -9.64 -0.03 -0.12
N ASN A 176 -10.88 -0.45 -0.25
CA ASN A 176 -11.94 -0.17 0.71
C ASN A 176 -12.56 -1.45 1.26
N ILE A 177 -12.70 -1.54 2.57
CA ILE A 177 -13.51 -2.55 3.25
C ILE A 177 -14.94 -2.04 3.32
N VAL A 178 -15.91 -2.87 2.94
CA VAL A 178 -17.33 -2.59 3.08
C VAL A 178 -17.92 -3.61 4.04
N PHE A 179 -18.21 -3.18 5.28
CA PHE A 179 -18.90 -4.02 6.24
C PHE A 179 -20.41 -3.91 6.03
N VAL A 180 -21.04 -5.02 5.65
CA VAL A 180 -22.48 -5.14 5.46
C VAL A 180 -23.09 -5.71 6.73
N ASP A 181 -23.85 -4.87 7.43
CA ASP A 181 -24.56 -5.21 8.65
C ASP A 181 -25.91 -5.85 8.33
N GLY A 182 -25.84 -7.03 7.71
CA GLY A 182 -27.00 -7.70 7.14
C GLY A 182 -26.73 -9.16 6.83
N SER A 183 -27.74 -9.80 6.28
CA SER A 183 -27.68 -11.20 5.86
C SER A 183 -26.65 -11.41 4.73
N PRO A 184 -26.16 -12.64 4.53
CA PRO A 184 -25.30 -12.94 3.39
C PRO A 184 -25.94 -12.65 2.02
N THR A 185 -27.27 -12.57 1.94
CA THR A 185 -28.00 -12.16 0.73
C THR A 185 -27.85 -10.66 0.47
N GLU A 186 -27.87 -9.83 1.51
CA GLU A 186 -27.64 -8.38 1.37
C GLU A 186 -26.20 -8.08 0.95
N MET A 187 -25.24 -8.88 1.42
CA MET A 187 -23.86 -8.81 0.96
C MET A 187 -23.74 -8.98 -0.57
N THR A 188 -24.51 -9.89 -1.17
CA THR A 188 -24.49 -10.10 -2.64
C THR A 188 -25.13 -8.97 -3.44
N ASN A 189 -25.90 -8.10 -2.80
CA ASN A 189 -26.49 -6.92 -3.43
C ASN A 189 -25.52 -5.74 -3.51
N PHE A 190 -24.37 -5.80 -2.83
CA PHE A 190 -23.35 -4.78 -2.96
C PHE A 190 -22.83 -4.73 -4.39
N ASN A 191 -22.89 -3.54 -4.99
CA ASN A 191 -22.35 -3.27 -6.31
C ASN A 191 -21.20 -2.27 -6.18
N PRO A 192 -19.96 -2.60 -6.56
CA PRO A 192 -18.83 -1.66 -6.54
C PRO A 192 -19.12 -0.31 -7.23
N SER A 193 -19.94 -0.31 -8.29
CA SER A 193 -20.34 0.90 -9.01
C SER A 193 -21.20 1.87 -8.19
N SER A 194 -21.71 1.44 -7.03
CA SER A 194 -22.41 2.32 -6.07
C SER A 194 -21.49 3.34 -5.42
N ILE A 195 -20.18 3.05 -5.35
CA ILE A 195 -19.19 3.94 -4.75
C ILE A 195 -18.48 4.71 -5.85
N LYS A 196 -18.74 6.02 -5.92
CA LYS A 196 -18.16 6.90 -6.94
C LYS A 196 -16.77 7.36 -6.52
N SER A 197 -15.73 6.64 -6.96
CA SER A 197 -14.33 7.00 -6.77
C SER A 197 -13.51 6.73 -8.04
N GLN A 198 -12.51 7.58 -8.31
CA GLN A 198 -11.48 7.34 -9.34
C GLN A 198 -10.22 6.67 -8.79
N PHE A 199 -10.15 6.49 -7.47
CA PHE A 199 -8.97 5.96 -6.78
C PHE A 199 -9.20 4.56 -6.23
N THR A 200 -10.44 4.19 -5.89
CA THR A 200 -10.74 2.87 -5.35
C THR A 200 -10.81 1.84 -6.46
N HIS A 201 -9.92 0.85 -6.41
CA HIS A 201 -9.83 -0.22 -7.40
C HIS A 201 -10.15 -1.60 -6.82
N VAL A 202 -10.20 -1.72 -5.50
CA VAL A 202 -10.47 -2.99 -4.81
C VAL A 202 -11.45 -2.76 -3.65
N PHE A 203 -12.46 -3.64 -3.56
CA PHE A 203 -13.40 -3.69 -2.45
C PHE A 203 -13.33 -5.06 -1.75
N ALA A 204 -13.16 -5.06 -0.44
CA ALA A 204 -13.32 -6.22 0.42
C ALA A 204 -14.67 -6.10 1.16
N VAL A 205 -15.68 -6.80 0.67
CA VAL A 205 -17.01 -6.82 1.29
C VAL A 205 -16.99 -7.88 2.39
N VAL A 206 -17.38 -7.49 3.60
CA VAL A 206 -17.34 -8.32 4.81
C VAL A 206 -18.73 -8.33 5.43
N SER A 207 -19.21 -9.50 5.83
CA SER A 207 -20.36 -9.62 6.73
C SER A 207 -20.00 -10.53 7.90
N TYR A 208 -20.64 -10.32 9.03
CA TYR A 208 -20.53 -11.18 10.21
C TYR A 208 -21.88 -11.85 10.48
N SER A 209 -21.86 -13.16 10.72
CA SER A 209 -23.04 -13.91 11.11
C SER A 209 -22.93 -14.27 12.58
N SER A 210 -23.84 -13.72 13.40
CA SER A 210 -23.92 -14.02 14.82
C SER A 210 -24.39 -15.46 15.10
N GLU A 211 -25.10 -16.10 14.17
CA GLU A 211 -25.62 -17.46 14.32
C GLU A 211 -24.52 -18.52 14.30
N ASP A 212 -23.54 -18.36 13.41
CA ASP A 212 -22.44 -19.31 13.22
C ASP A 212 -21.08 -18.73 13.68
N CYS A 213 -21.10 -17.53 14.26
CA CYS A 213 -19.94 -16.78 14.72
C CYS A 213 -18.83 -16.69 13.65
N SER A 214 -19.23 -16.47 12.40
CA SER A 214 -18.30 -16.48 11.26
C SER A 214 -18.31 -15.19 10.47
N TYR A 215 -17.16 -14.90 9.84
CA TYR A 215 -17.02 -13.83 8.86
C TYR A 215 -17.12 -14.40 7.46
N ARG A 216 -17.80 -13.68 6.56
CA ARG A 216 -17.82 -13.94 5.13
C ARG A 216 -17.11 -12.83 4.39
N LEU A 217 -16.31 -13.20 3.39
CA LEU A 217 -15.56 -12.27 2.55
C LEU A 217 -15.89 -12.45 1.07
N VAL A 218 -16.12 -11.35 0.37
CA VAL A 218 -16.18 -11.27 -1.09
C VAL A 218 -15.26 -10.13 -1.52
N VAL A 219 -14.46 -10.35 -2.56
CA VAL A 219 -13.53 -9.35 -3.08
C VAL A 219 -13.95 -8.98 -4.49
N TYR A 220 -14.08 -7.68 -4.73
CA TYR A 220 -14.23 -7.09 -6.06
C TYR A 220 -12.96 -6.31 -6.39
N SER A 221 -12.54 -6.38 -7.65
CA SER A 221 -11.47 -5.53 -8.16
C SER A 221 -11.81 -5.08 -9.57
N GLU A 222 -11.28 -3.93 -9.98
CA GLU A 222 -11.31 -3.58 -11.40
C GLU A 222 -10.61 -4.63 -12.25
N GLU A 223 -11.08 -4.80 -13.49
CA GLU A 223 -10.52 -5.76 -14.45
C GLU A 223 -9.03 -5.49 -14.75
N SER A 224 -8.61 -4.22 -14.66
CA SER A 224 -7.23 -3.81 -14.90
C SER A 224 -6.26 -4.28 -13.81
N VAL A 225 -6.76 -4.62 -12.61
CA VAL A 225 -5.95 -5.04 -11.47
C VAL A 225 -5.55 -6.51 -11.63
N PRO A 226 -4.23 -6.83 -11.66
CA PRO A 226 -3.78 -8.22 -11.74
C PRO A 226 -4.27 -9.05 -10.56
N LEU A 227 -4.44 -10.36 -10.76
CA LEU A 227 -4.79 -11.28 -9.67
C LEU A 227 -3.79 -11.18 -8.52
N PHE A 228 -4.30 -11.12 -7.29
CA PHE A 228 -3.50 -10.98 -6.08
C PHE A 228 -3.92 -11.98 -5.01
N GLY A 229 -2.93 -12.52 -4.29
CA GLY A 229 -3.15 -13.51 -3.24
C GLY A 229 -3.52 -12.89 -1.89
N PRO A 230 -3.85 -13.72 -0.88
CA PRO A 230 -4.14 -15.16 -0.99
C PRO A 230 -5.43 -15.43 -1.78
N SER A 231 -5.58 -16.62 -2.37
CA SER A 231 -6.83 -17.03 -3.00
C SER A 231 -7.93 -17.17 -1.94
N LEU A 232 -9.16 -16.78 -2.28
CA LEU A 232 -10.29 -16.94 -1.35
C LEU A 232 -10.55 -18.44 -1.08
N PRO A 233 -10.84 -18.82 0.18
CA PRO A 233 -11.30 -20.17 0.46
C PRO A 233 -12.66 -20.43 -0.19
N ASN A 234 -12.95 -21.69 -0.50
CA ASN A 234 -14.25 -22.12 -1.00
C ASN A 234 -14.86 -23.13 -0.03
N PRO A 235 -15.90 -22.76 0.73
CA PRO A 235 -16.62 -21.48 0.69
C PRO A 235 -15.88 -20.35 1.44
N SER A 236 -16.17 -19.08 1.13
CA SER A 236 -15.42 -17.91 1.63
C SER A 236 -15.79 -17.47 3.06
N TYR A 237 -15.86 -18.44 3.98
CA TYR A 237 -16.21 -18.27 5.39
C TYR A 237 -14.99 -18.50 6.30
N PHE A 238 -14.95 -17.75 7.39
CA PHE A 238 -13.90 -17.84 8.40
C PHE A 238 -14.54 -17.91 9.79
N ARG A 239 -14.34 -19.02 10.49
CA ARG A 239 -14.85 -19.23 11.86
C ARG A 239 -13.89 -18.74 12.94
N SER A 240 -12.61 -18.64 12.61
CA SER A 240 -11.60 -18.03 13.47
C SER A 240 -11.46 -16.56 13.12
N PRO A 241 -11.81 -15.61 14.02
CA PRO A 241 -11.66 -14.19 13.74
C PRO A 241 -10.20 -13.80 13.47
N GLN A 242 -9.23 -14.46 14.11
CA GLN A 242 -7.81 -14.15 13.96
C GLN A 242 -7.28 -14.62 12.60
N GLU A 243 -7.66 -15.83 12.16
CA GLU A 243 -7.33 -16.29 10.80
C GLU A 243 -7.98 -15.38 9.75
N PHE A 244 -9.23 -14.94 9.97
CA PHE A 244 -9.89 -13.97 9.10
C PHE A 244 -9.12 -12.66 9.01
N ARG A 245 -8.69 -12.12 10.17
CA ARG A 245 -7.91 -10.88 10.25
C ARG A 245 -6.61 -10.99 9.46
N GLU A 246 -5.83 -12.04 9.69
CA GLU A 246 -4.56 -12.25 9.00
C GLU A 246 -4.77 -12.37 7.48
N PHE A 247 -5.75 -13.18 7.07
CA PHE A 247 -6.13 -13.32 5.67
C PHE A 247 -6.51 -11.98 5.05
N LEU A 248 -7.39 -11.22 5.71
CA LEU A 248 -7.90 -9.94 5.24
C LEU A 248 -6.77 -8.93 5.08
N LEU A 249 -5.91 -8.73 6.09
CA LEU A 249 -4.81 -7.76 6.02
C LEU A 249 -3.84 -8.08 4.87
N VAL A 250 -3.44 -9.36 4.71
CA VAL A 250 -2.58 -9.77 3.59
C VAL A 250 -3.29 -9.53 2.25
N LYS A 251 -4.58 -9.85 2.16
CA LYS A 251 -5.37 -9.68 0.94
C LYS A 251 -5.50 -8.21 0.54
N LEU A 252 -5.71 -7.31 1.50
CA LEU A 252 -5.79 -5.86 1.27
C LEU A 252 -4.45 -5.28 0.80
N ILE A 253 -3.36 -5.63 1.50
CA ILE A 253 -1.99 -5.21 1.14
C ILE A 253 -1.64 -5.65 -0.28
N ASN A 254 -1.92 -6.91 -0.61
CA ASN A 254 -1.64 -7.45 -1.94
C ASN A 254 -2.53 -6.82 -3.01
N GLY A 255 -3.80 -6.50 -2.69
CA GLY A 255 -4.71 -5.78 -3.58
C GLY A 255 -4.21 -4.39 -3.93
N GLU A 256 -3.72 -3.63 -2.94
CA GLU A 256 -3.11 -2.32 -3.18
C GLU A 256 -1.82 -2.44 -4.00
N LYS A 257 -0.93 -3.37 -3.62
CA LYS A 257 0.31 -3.64 -4.37
C LYS A 257 0.04 -4.02 -5.83
N ALA A 258 -0.98 -4.82 -6.10
CA ALA A 258 -1.38 -5.19 -7.44
C ALA A 258 -1.93 -3.99 -8.23
N THR A 259 -2.69 -3.10 -7.57
CA THR A 259 -3.22 -1.90 -8.21
C THR A 259 -2.11 -0.96 -8.70
N PHE A 260 -0.96 -0.90 -8.01
CA PHE A 260 0.19 -0.11 -8.48
C PHE A 260 0.80 -0.59 -9.80
N ASN A 261 0.52 -1.84 -10.21
CA ASN A 261 0.96 -2.38 -11.50
C ASN A 261 0.01 -2.02 -12.65
N THR A 262 -1.13 -1.39 -12.37
CA THR A 262 -2.03 -0.89 -13.43
C THR A 262 -1.38 0.29 -14.18
N PRO A 263 -1.72 0.52 -15.47
CA PRO A 263 -1.07 1.57 -16.26
C PRO A 263 -1.13 2.97 -15.66
N ILE A 264 -2.26 3.34 -15.03
CA ILE A 264 -2.48 4.67 -14.47
C ILE A 264 -1.52 4.95 -13.30
N PHE A 265 -1.39 3.99 -12.37
CA PHE A 265 -0.50 4.14 -11.22
C PHE A 265 0.96 3.91 -11.60
N ALA A 266 1.23 2.95 -12.48
CA ALA A 266 2.58 2.69 -12.97
C ALA A 266 3.19 3.93 -13.65
N GLN A 267 2.45 4.65 -14.50
CA GLN A 267 2.94 5.87 -15.14
C GLN A 267 3.19 7.01 -14.13
N LYS A 268 2.31 7.18 -13.13
CA LYS A 268 2.50 8.19 -12.07
C LYS A 268 3.74 7.87 -11.22
N ARG A 269 3.93 6.59 -10.88
CA ARG A 269 5.12 6.10 -10.18
C ARG A 269 6.38 6.32 -11.00
N GLU A 270 6.36 5.99 -12.29
CA GLU A 270 7.51 6.16 -13.18
C GLU A 270 7.95 7.62 -13.27
N ARG A 271 7.01 8.56 -13.38
CA ARG A 271 7.32 10.00 -13.38
C ARG A 271 7.97 10.45 -12.08
N THR A 272 7.49 9.95 -10.94
CA THR A 272 8.02 10.29 -9.62
C THR A 272 9.45 9.74 -9.46
N LEU A 273 9.68 8.48 -9.81
CA LEU A 273 11.00 7.86 -9.76
C LEU A 273 11.97 8.50 -10.74
N ASP A 274 11.54 8.84 -11.95
CA ASP A 274 12.37 9.54 -12.93
C ASP A 274 12.84 10.90 -12.39
N MET A 275 11.95 11.65 -11.72
CA MET A 275 12.31 12.92 -11.08
C MET A 275 13.31 12.70 -9.93
N LEU A 276 13.02 11.81 -8.99
CA LEU A 276 13.89 11.54 -7.84
C LEU A 276 15.28 11.04 -8.24
N ILE A 277 15.34 10.13 -9.23
CA ILE A 277 16.62 9.61 -9.75
C ILE A 277 17.42 10.73 -10.43
N LYS A 278 16.76 11.62 -11.18
CA LYS A 278 17.42 12.77 -11.82
C LYS A 278 17.99 13.74 -10.79
N ASP A 279 17.22 14.04 -9.74
CA ASP A 279 17.66 14.94 -8.66
C ASP A 279 18.90 14.35 -7.95
N LEU A 280 18.85 13.05 -7.61
CA LEU A 280 19.98 12.33 -7.01
C LEU A 280 21.22 12.32 -7.93
N CYS A 281 21.02 12.13 -9.24
CA CYS A 281 22.12 12.21 -10.21
C CYS A 281 22.71 13.62 -10.26
N GLN A 282 21.89 14.67 -10.26
CA GLN A 282 22.38 16.06 -10.31
C GLN A 282 23.20 16.42 -9.07
N GLU A 283 22.72 16.06 -7.88
CA GLU A 283 23.41 16.30 -6.62
C GLU A 283 24.78 15.62 -6.60
N HIS A 284 24.82 14.30 -6.75
CA HIS A 284 26.04 13.51 -6.58
C HIS A 284 27.01 13.57 -7.77
N MET A 285 26.54 13.82 -9.00
CA MET A 285 27.44 14.00 -10.15
C MET A 285 28.05 15.41 -10.23
N SER A 286 27.46 16.41 -9.55
CA SER A 286 28.02 17.76 -9.52
C SER A 286 29.25 17.86 -8.60
N ASP A 287 29.23 17.15 -7.47
CA ASP A 287 30.35 17.10 -6.52
C ASP A 287 31.52 16.22 -7.00
N SER A 288 31.26 15.23 -7.87
CA SER A 288 32.33 14.46 -8.53
C SER A 288 33.26 15.35 -9.37
N ASN A 289 32.73 16.42 -9.98
CA ASN A 289 33.55 17.39 -10.73
C ASN A 289 34.36 18.29 -9.80
N ARG A 290 33.85 18.64 -8.61
CA ARG A 290 34.57 19.46 -7.62
C ARG A 290 35.73 18.70 -6.97
N ALA A 291 35.52 17.43 -6.62
CA ALA A 291 36.57 16.58 -6.04
C ALA A 291 37.73 16.34 -7.03
N GLN A 292 37.44 16.21 -8.33
CA GLN A 292 38.46 16.09 -9.37
C GLN A 292 39.28 17.37 -9.60
N THR A 293 38.76 18.54 -9.20
CA THR A 293 39.45 19.82 -9.35
C THR A 293 40.38 20.12 -8.16
N MET A 294 40.16 19.48 -7.00
CA MET A 294 40.96 19.65 -5.78
C MET A 294 42.15 18.67 -5.67
N LEU A 295 42.27 17.75 -6.62
CA LEU A 295 43.32 16.71 -6.71
C LEU A 295 44.31 16.94 -7.87
N ASN A 296 44.24 18.09 -8.55
CA ASN A 296 45.19 18.51 -9.58
C ASN A 296 46.04 19.70 -9.10
#